data_AF-A0A3B4H5V3-F1
#
_entry.id   AF-A0A3B4H5V3-F1
#
_cell.length_a   1.000
_cell.length_b   1.000
_cell.length_c   1.000
_cell.angle_alpha   90.00
_cell.angle_beta   90.00
_cell.angle_gamma   90.00
#
_symmetry.space_group_name_H-M   'P 1'
#
loop_
_entity.id
_entity.type
_entity.pdbx_description
1 polymer ?
#
loop_
_entity_poly.entity_id
_entity_poly.type
_entity_poly.pdbx_seq_one_letter_code
_entity_poly.pdbx_strand_id
1 'polypeptide(L)'
;QSNSLTNESNTVPRPSSPKPTGVKPKAGTPTRRSMAPYATSMMSRENEASLLGKSVLQSTFSDNPRFRPDLDISVIKDRTVIENAVEPERNPENEKMMVEMETFLLAYLTAKMESNTAKLKAEAETKILQAMEEEQSLHDEVKEKKRQYLLAEKKRLVNELLDLQVATLTPVAEAVGQFTKDYKSFATAVDTTRHELPVKNFYIDGDRREFLGNFYVKLISTILKTQTKKKTQNCTDADSIKAFKEQLELSSLVCRQRIYVQQSTEEEQLGSSRSRELYCPKH
;
A
#
# COMPACT_ATOMS: atom_id res chain seq x y z
N GLN A 1 36.99 55.05 -28.18
CA GLN A 1 36.35 54.34 -29.29
C GLN A 1 35.23 53.51 -28.70
N SER A 2 34.10 53.52 -29.39
CA SER A 2 32.76 53.48 -28.82
C SER A 2 32.05 52.15 -29.11
N ASN A 3 31.11 51.78 -28.22
CA ASN A 3 29.80 51.16 -28.50
C ASN A 3 29.77 49.72 -29.08
N SER A 4 28.75 48.87 -28.89
CA SER A 4 27.50 48.86 -28.14
C SER A 4 26.89 47.45 -28.24
N LEU A 5 26.03 47.15 -27.25
CA LEU A 5 24.94 46.17 -27.21
C LEU A 5 24.06 46.13 -28.48
N THR A 6 23.48 44.95 -28.76
CA THR A 6 22.06 44.64 -29.09
C THR A 6 21.93 43.10 -29.12
N ASN A 7 21.09 42.35 -28.39
CA ASN A 7 19.68 42.36 -27.96
C ASN A 7 18.72 41.62 -28.92
N GLU A 8 17.91 40.72 -28.33
CA GLU A 8 16.61 40.15 -28.76
C GLU A 8 16.52 39.10 -29.87
N SER A 9 15.48 38.27 -30.02
CA SER A 9 14.45 37.57 -29.20
C SER A 9 13.53 36.88 -30.24
N ASN A 10 12.77 35.83 -29.86
CA ASN A 10 11.59 35.27 -30.58
C ASN A 10 11.88 34.41 -31.85
N THR A 11 11.21 33.30 -32.20
CA THR A 11 9.88 32.73 -31.89
C THR A 11 9.80 31.30 -32.47
N VAL A 12 8.98 30.42 -31.88
CA VAL A 12 8.56 29.11 -32.42
C VAL A 12 7.59 29.28 -33.60
N PRO A 13 7.55 28.33 -34.55
CA PRO A 13 6.25 27.79 -34.95
C PRO A 13 6.21 26.26 -35.21
N ARG A 14 5.09 25.63 -34.84
CA ARG A 14 4.52 24.36 -35.36
C ARG A 14 3.28 24.76 -36.19
N PRO A 15 2.83 24.13 -37.32
CA PRO A 15 2.44 22.71 -37.50
C PRO A 15 2.68 22.11 -38.91
N SER A 16 2.54 20.80 -39.19
CA SER A 16 1.28 20.15 -39.62
C SER A 16 1.56 18.76 -40.25
N SER A 17 0.55 17.88 -40.23
CA SER A 17 0.49 16.52 -40.79
C SER A 17 -0.02 16.45 -42.24
N PRO A 18 0.20 15.34 -42.98
CA PRO A 18 -0.73 14.86 -44.01
C PRO A 18 -1.27 13.43 -43.77
N LYS A 19 -2.42 13.16 -44.40
CA LYS A 19 -3.39 12.05 -44.28
C LYS A 19 -3.14 10.89 -45.30
N PRO A 20 -3.96 9.81 -45.31
CA PRO A 20 -3.54 8.42 -45.61
C PRO A 20 -3.88 7.93 -47.02
N THR A 21 -3.35 6.75 -47.40
CA THR A 21 -3.82 5.97 -48.56
C THR A 21 -3.70 4.48 -48.24
N GLY A 22 -4.80 3.74 -48.44
CA GLY A 22 -4.96 2.36 -47.98
C GLY A 22 -4.73 1.29 -49.05
N VAL A 23 -4.52 0.05 -48.60
CA VAL A 23 -4.73 -1.19 -49.37
C VAL A 23 -5.22 -2.29 -48.42
N LYS A 24 -6.20 -3.08 -48.88
CA LYS A 24 -6.96 -4.14 -48.18
C LYS A 24 -6.16 -5.44 -47.97
N PRO A 25 -6.70 -6.40 -47.19
CA PRO A 25 -7.22 -7.61 -47.85
C PRO A 25 -8.61 -8.11 -47.35
N LYS A 26 -9.32 -8.75 -48.29
CA LYS A 26 -10.51 -9.63 -48.20
C LYS A 26 -9.95 -11.05 -48.50
N ALA A 27 -10.39 -12.21 -48.02
CA ALA A 27 -11.60 -12.71 -47.36
C ALA A 27 -11.28 -14.09 -46.73
N GLY A 28 -12.05 -14.55 -45.76
CA GLY A 28 -12.05 -15.95 -45.31
C GLY A 28 -12.72 -16.21 -43.95
N THR A 29 -14.05 -16.19 -43.91
CA THR A 29 -14.91 -16.78 -42.87
C THR A 29 -15.70 -17.94 -43.50
N PRO A 30 -16.37 -18.89 -42.78
CA PRO A 30 -16.94 -18.80 -41.41
C PRO A 30 -16.75 -20.08 -40.53
N THR A 31 -17.08 -20.12 -39.23
CA THR A 31 -18.43 -20.42 -38.69
C THR A 31 -18.36 -20.38 -37.14
N ARG A 32 -19.01 -19.39 -36.48
CA ARG A 32 -20.34 -19.44 -35.78
C ARG A 32 -20.28 -20.32 -34.50
N ARG A 33 -20.56 -19.82 -33.28
CA ARG A 33 -21.71 -19.02 -32.82
C ARG A 33 -21.38 -18.16 -31.58
N SER A 34 -22.01 -16.98 -31.57
CA SER A 34 -22.16 -16.00 -30.49
C SER A 34 -23.14 -16.49 -29.41
N MET A 35 -23.00 -16.02 -28.16
CA MET A 35 -23.97 -15.16 -27.47
C MET A 35 -23.31 -14.46 -26.25
N ALA A 36 -23.62 -13.18 -26.06
CA ALA A 36 -23.39 -12.34 -24.87
C ALA A 36 -24.63 -11.40 -24.75
N PRO A 37 -24.71 -10.46 -23.79
CA PRO A 37 -24.65 -10.56 -22.33
C PRO A 37 -25.90 -9.95 -21.66
N TYR A 38 -26.05 -10.08 -20.33
CA TYR A 38 -26.92 -9.17 -19.55
C TYR A 38 -26.20 -8.71 -18.27
N ALA A 39 -26.30 -7.41 -18.01
CA ALA A 39 -25.71 -6.70 -16.89
C ALA A 39 -26.79 -6.34 -15.84
N THR A 40 -26.39 -6.25 -14.57
CA THR A 40 -26.85 -5.32 -13.49
C THR A 40 -26.23 -5.82 -12.18
N SER A 41 -25.28 -5.10 -11.56
CA SER A 41 -25.47 -3.97 -10.63
C SER A 41 -26.45 -4.27 -9.48
N MET A 42 -25.90 -4.54 -8.29
CA MET A 42 -26.37 -4.03 -6.99
C MET A 42 -25.27 -4.24 -5.95
N MET A 43 -24.93 -3.19 -5.23
CA MET A 43 -24.08 -3.21 -4.04
C MET A 43 -24.79 -3.95 -2.91
N SER A 44 -24.07 -4.80 -2.18
CA SER A 44 -24.38 -5.11 -0.78
C SER A 44 -23.10 -5.51 -0.07
N ARG A 45 -22.77 -4.70 0.94
CA ARG A 45 -21.65 -4.85 1.86
C ARG A 45 -22.22 -5.53 3.09
N GLU A 46 -21.82 -6.76 3.37
CA GLU A 46 -22.03 -7.39 4.67
C GLU A 46 -20.87 -8.34 4.96
N ASN A 47 -20.30 -8.17 6.15
CA ASN A 47 -19.19 -8.94 6.68
C ASN A 47 -19.60 -10.40 6.85
N GLU A 48 -18.89 -11.33 6.20
CA GLU A 48 -18.67 -12.66 6.78
C GLU A 48 -17.24 -13.12 6.54
N ALA A 49 -16.49 -13.13 7.65
CA ALA A 49 -15.25 -13.86 7.77
C ALA A 49 -15.56 -15.36 7.85
N SER A 50 -15.54 -16.08 6.73
CA SER A 50 -15.51 -17.57 6.71
C SER A 50 -15.23 -18.19 5.33
N LEU A 51 -14.38 -17.61 4.49
CA LEU A 51 -14.09 -18.15 3.15
C LEU A 51 -12.61 -18.38 2.85
N LEU A 52 -11.82 -18.77 3.85
CA LEU A 52 -10.42 -19.18 3.66
C LEU A 52 -10.20 -20.65 4.09
N GLY A 53 -11.06 -21.54 3.61
CA GLY A 53 -11.04 -22.95 3.98
C GLY A 53 -11.51 -23.88 2.87
N LYS A 54 -11.17 -23.60 1.62
CA LYS A 54 -11.41 -24.52 0.49
C LYS A 54 -10.12 -24.69 -0.29
N SER A 55 -9.24 -25.51 0.27
CA SER A 55 -8.13 -26.12 -0.44
C SER A 55 -8.67 -26.80 -1.71
N VAL A 56 -8.32 -26.27 -2.87
CA VAL A 56 -8.51 -26.94 -4.17
C VAL A 56 -7.39 -27.98 -4.32
N LEU A 57 -7.39 -28.96 -3.42
CA LEU A 57 -6.69 -30.21 -3.61
C LEU A 57 -7.79 -31.25 -3.76
N GLN A 58 -8.21 -31.49 -5.00
CA GLN A 58 -9.01 -32.68 -5.30
C GLN A 58 -8.11 -33.89 -5.07
N SER A 59 -8.22 -34.47 -3.87
CA SER A 59 -7.66 -35.78 -3.55
C SER A 59 -8.23 -36.80 -4.52
N THR A 60 -7.35 -37.40 -5.33
CA THR A 60 -7.66 -38.59 -6.15
C THR A 60 -7.33 -39.87 -5.41
N PHE A 61 -7.36 -39.87 -4.07
CA PHE A 61 -7.35 -41.11 -3.30
C PHE A 61 -8.79 -41.49 -2.97
N SER A 62 -9.22 -42.51 -3.70
CA SER A 62 -10.48 -43.24 -3.60
C SER A 62 -10.92 -43.52 -2.17
N ASP A 63 -11.95 -42.81 -1.71
CA ASP A 63 -12.85 -43.33 -0.69
C ASP A 63 -14.07 -43.92 -1.41
N ASN A 64 -13.88 -45.10 -2.00
CA ASN A 64 -14.97 -45.87 -2.58
C ASN A 64 -15.01 -47.23 -1.89
N PRO A 65 -16.08 -47.58 -1.16
CA PRO A 65 -16.22 -48.90 -0.59
C PRO A 65 -16.45 -49.90 -1.73
N ARG A 66 -15.40 -50.65 -2.05
CA ARG A 66 -15.37 -51.83 -2.93
C ARG A 66 -15.85 -51.62 -4.36
N PHE A 67 -14.97 -51.09 -5.22
CA PHE A 67 -14.95 -51.54 -6.61
C PHE A 67 -14.41 -52.98 -6.64
N ARG A 68 -15.30 -53.96 -6.43
CA ARG A 68 -15.07 -55.33 -6.88
C ARG A 68 -15.43 -55.33 -8.36
N PRO A 69 -14.49 -55.54 -9.30
CA PRO A 69 -14.87 -55.80 -10.67
C PRO A 69 -15.76 -57.04 -10.66
N ASP A 70 -17.01 -56.90 -11.11
CA ASP A 70 -17.92 -58.03 -11.25
C ASP A 70 -17.47 -58.80 -12.49
N LEU A 71 -16.47 -59.65 -12.29
CA LEU A 71 -16.03 -60.59 -13.30
C LEU A 71 -17.12 -61.66 -13.39
N ASP A 72 -18.01 -61.51 -14.35
CA ASP A 72 -19.02 -62.51 -14.66
C ASP A 72 -18.37 -63.71 -15.36
N ILE A 73 -17.86 -64.64 -14.55
CA ILE A 73 -17.22 -65.89 -15.01
C ILE A 73 -18.28 -66.86 -15.57
N SER A 74 -19.57 -66.49 -15.56
CA SER A 74 -20.66 -67.32 -16.08
C SER A 74 -20.61 -67.53 -17.59
N VAL A 75 -19.89 -66.67 -18.33
CA VAL A 75 -19.65 -66.83 -19.77
C VAL A 75 -18.66 -67.96 -20.08
N ILE A 76 -17.82 -68.33 -19.10
CA ILE A 76 -16.86 -69.45 -19.21
C ILE A 76 -17.52 -70.74 -18.67
N LYS A 77 -18.73 -71.05 -19.11
CA LYS A 77 -19.37 -72.36 -18.86
C LYS A 77 -19.61 -73.18 -20.11
N ASP A 78 -19.39 -72.60 -21.28
CA ASP A 78 -19.58 -73.30 -22.54
C ASP A 78 -18.23 -73.80 -23.07
N ARG A 79 -18.00 -75.10 -22.84
CA ARG A 79 -16.82 -75.93 -23.20
C ARG A 79 -15.69 -75.99 -22.17
N THR A 80 -15.96 -76.64 -21.05
CA THR A 80 -14.99 -77.62 -20.53
C THR A 80 -15.61 -79.00 -20.64
N VAL A 81 -15.51 -79.58 -21.85
CA VAL A 81 -15.52 -81.04 -21.97
C VAL A 81 -14.24 -81.47 -21.26
N ILE A 82 -14.35 -81.82 -19.98
CA ILE A 82 -13.34 -82.64 -19.31
C ILE A 82 -13.54 -84.03 -19.91
N GLU A 83 -13.09 -84.20 -21.15
CA GLU A 83 -12.66 -85.50 -21.63
C GLU A 83 -11.55 -85.90 -20.67
N ASN A 84 -11.66 -87.11 -20.10
CA ASN A 84 -10.70 -87.65 -19.15
C ASN A 84 -9.32 -87.73 -19.81
N ALA A 85 -8.60 -86.61 -19.83
CA ALA A 85 -7.20 -86.56 -20.13
C ALA A 85 -6.51 -87.25 -18.96
N VAL A 86 -5.96 -88.42 -19.24
CA VAL A 86 -4.91 -89.06 -18.44
C VAL A 86 -4.03 -87.94 -17.88
N GLU A 87 -4.01 -87.77 -16.55
CA GLU A 87 -3.07 -86.85 -15.89
C GLU A 87 -1.70 -87.12 -16.50
N PRO A 88 -1.09 -86.16 -17.22
CA PRO A 88 0.28 -86.34 -17.65
C PRO A 88 1.08 -86.49 -16.37
N GLU A 89 1.78 -87.60 -16.27
CA GLU A 89 2.65 -87.96 -15.15
C GLU A 89 3.36 -86.70 -14.63
N ARG A 90 2.90 -86.18 -13.48
CA ARG A 90 3.41 -84.95 -12.88
C ARG A 90 4.85 -85.22 -12.50
N ASN A 91 5.76 -84.84 -13.39
CA ASN A 91 7.16 -84.83 -13.08
C ASN A 91 7.39 -83.70 -12.05
N PRO A 92 7.71 -84.00 -10.78
CA PRO A 92 7.86 -83.00 -9.74
C PRO A 92 8.95 -81.96 -10.08
N GLU A 93 9.95 -82.34 -10.87
CA GLU A 93 10.96 -81.43 -11.42
C GLU A 93 10.39 -80.37 -12.38
N ASN A 94 9.37 -80.70 -13.18
CA ASN A 94 8.76 -79.75 -14.13
C ASN A 94 7.89 -78.72 -13.40
N GLU A 95 7.15 -79.15 -12.38
CA GLU A 95 6.38 -78.24 -11.52
C GLU A 95 7.31 -77.31 -10.74
N LYS A 96 8.40 -77.85 -10.20
CA LYS A 96 9.44 -77.06 -9.55
C LYS A 96 10.05 -76.02 -10.49
N MET A 97 10.39 -76.40 -11.73
CA MET A 97 10.91 -75.48 -12.75
C MET A 97 9.88 -74.39 -13.12
N MET A 98 8.60 -74.73 -13.20
CA MET A 98 7.52 -73.78 -13.48
C MET A 98 7.37 -72.77 -12.34
N VAL A 99 7.35 -73.23 -11.09
CA VAL A 99 7.27 -72.38 -9.90
C VAL A 99 8.51 -71.48 -9.78
N GLU A 100 9.71 -72.00 -10.09
CA GLU A 100 10.95 -71.22 -10.11
C GLU A 100 10.90 -70.12 -11.18
N MET A 101 10.41 -70.43 -12.39
CA MET A 101 10.24 -69.45 -13.47
C MET A 101 9.23 -68.36 -13.12
N GLU A 102 8.07 -68.73 -12.56
CA GLU A 102 7.05 -67.79 -12.10
C GLU A 102 7.57 -66.89 -10.99
N THR A 103 8.30 -67.47 -10.02
CA THR A 103 8.93 -66.72 -8.93
C THR A 103 9.96 -65.74 -9.45
N PHE A 104 10.79 -66.15 -10.42
CA PHE A 104 11.76 -65.28 -11.06
C PHE A 104 11.08 -64.11 -11.78
N LEU A 105 10.03 -64.37 -12.56
CA LEU A 105 9.29 -63.34 -13.27
C LEU A 105 8.64 -62.34 -12.29
N LEU A 106 8.02 -62.84 -11.22
CA LEU A 106 7.40 -62.00 -10.19
C LEU A 106 8.44 -61.14 -9.47
N ALA A 107 9.59 -61.71 -9.09
CA ALA A 107 10.68 -60.99 -8.45
C ALA A 107 11.24 -59.90 -9.39
N TYR A 108 11.42 -60.21 -10.67
CA TYR A 108 11.88 -59.23 -11.67
C TYR A 108 10.88 -58.08 -11.85
N LEU A 109 9.58 -58.38 -11.98
CA LEU A 109 8.54 -57.36 -12.10
C LEU A 109 8.47 -56.50 -10.84
N THR A 110 8.55 -57.11 -9.65
CA THR A 110 8.55 -56.41 -8.36
C THR A 110 9.75 -55.46 -8.26
N ALA A 111 10.96 -55.94 -8.52
CA ALA A 111 12.18 -55.13 -8.51
C ALA A 111 12.11 -53.99 -9.54
N LYS A 112 11.56 -54.24 -10.73
CA LYS A 112 11.39 -53.22 -11.77
C LYS A 112 10.40 -52.13 -11.35
N MET A 113 9.28 -52.52 -10.73
CA MET A 113 8.30 -51.58 -10.19
C MET A 113 8.91 -50.76 -9.06
N GLU A 114 9.56 -51.39 -8.09
CA GLU A 114 10.21 -50.72 -6.96
C GLU A 114 11.28 -49.73 -7.42
N SER A 115 12.13 -50.11 -8.38
CA SER A 115 13.13 -49.22 -8.99
C SER A 115 12.48 -48.00 -9.64
N ASN A 116 11.42 -48.19 -10.42
CA ASN A 116 10.72 -47.08 -11.07
C ASN A 116 10.03 -46.16 -10.04
N THR A 117 9.40 -46.75 -9.03
CA THR A 117 8.79 -46.00 -7.92
C THR A 117 9.83 -45.21 -7.14
N ALA A 118 11.00 -45.79 -6.87
CA ALA A 118 12.09 -45.09 -6.18
C ALA A 118 12.59 -43.87 -6.98
N LYS A 119 12.75 -44.01 -8.30
CA LYS A 119 13.11 -42.87 -9.17
C LYS A 119 12.07 -41.76 -9.15
N LEU A 120 10.79 -42.11 -9.28
CA LEU A 120 9.69 -41.14 -9.26
C LEU A 120 9.58 -40.44 -7.90
N LYS A 121 9.80 -41.16 -6.80
CA LYS A 121 9.84 -40.58 -5.46
C LYS A 121 11.00 -39.60 -5.31
N ALA A 122 12.21 -39.98 -5.71
CA ALA A 122 13.37 -39.10 -5.66
C ALA A 122 13.16 -37.83 -6.51
N GLU A 123 12.60 -37.97 -7.72
CA GLU A 123 12.26 -36.81 -8.56
C GLU A 123 11.19 -35.93 -7.91
N ALA A 124 10.16 -36.51 -7.28
CA ALA A 124 9.15 -35.74 -6.57
C ALA A 124 9.73 -34.99 -5.35
N GLU A 125 10.57 -35.64 -4.55
CA GLU A 125 11.25 -35.04 -3.40
C GLU A 125 12.12 -33.86 -3.82
N THR A 126 12.93 -34.01 -4.88
CA THR A 126 13.76 -32.92 -5.40
C THR A 126 12.92 -31.72 -5.87
N LYS A 127 11.81 -31.97 -6.59
CA LYS A 127 10.90 -30.90 -7.03
C LYS A 127 10.21 -30.19 -5.85
N ILE A 128 9.80 -30.91 -4.81
CA ILE A 128 9.19 -30.32 -3.62
C ILE A 128 10.21 -29.43 -2.90
N LEU A 129 11.44 -29.90 -2.71
CA LEU A 129 12.49 -29.12 -2.07
C LEU A 129 12.79 -27.82 -2.84
N GLN A 130 12.89 -27.91 -4.17
CA GLN A 130 13.07 -26.73 -5.02
C GLN A 130 11.89 -25.74 -4.89
N ALA A 131 10.66 -26.22 -4.94
CA ALA A 131 9.48 -25.37 -4.81
C ALA A 131 9.41 -24.68 -3.44
N MET A 132 9.80 -25.38 -2.36
CA MET A 132 9.88 -24.79 -1.02
C MET A 132 10.95 -23.70 -0.92
N GLU A 133 12.12 -23.90 -1.52
CA GLU A 133 13.18 -22.89 -1.57
C GLU A 133 12.74 -21.64 -2.36
N GLU A 134 12.10 -21.84 -3.51
CA GLU A 134 11.53 -20.77 -4.32
C GLU A 134 10.45 -20.01 -3.54
N GLU A 135 9.52 -20.70 -2.87
CA GLU A 135 8.47 -20.10 -2.04
C GLU A 135 9.07 -19.25 -0.91
N GLN A 136 10.08 -19.78 -0.20
CA GLN A 136 10.78 -19.07 0.86
C GLN A 136 11.42 -17.77 0.32
N SER A 137 12.10 -17.85 -0.82
CA SER A 137 12.74 -16.70 -1.45
C SER A 137 11.74 -15.61 -1.84
N LEU A 138 10.58 -15.99 -2.38
CA LEU A 138 9.49 -15.08 -2.73
C LEU A 138 8.87 -14.45 -1.48
N HIS A 139 8.70 -15.23 -0.42
CA HIS A 139 8.20 -14.70 0.86
C HIS A 139 9.11 -13.63 1.43
N ASP A 140 10.42 -13.83 1.38
CA ASP A 140 11.39 -12.86 1.87
C ASP A 140 11.46 -11.62 0.97
N GLU A 141 11.33 -11.77 -0.36
CA GLU A 141 11.19 -10.64 -1.27
C GLU A 141 9.93 -9.81 -0.95
N VAL A 142 8.79 -10.46 -0.75
CA VAL A 142 7.53 -9.77 -0.42
C VAL A 142 7.66 -8.99 0.89
N LYS A 143 8.27 -9.58 1.93
CA LYS A 143 8.52 -8.89 3.21
C LYS A 143 9.39 -7.66 3.01
N GLU A 144 10.48 -7.78 2.24
CA GLU A 144 11.39 -6.68 1.97
C GLU A 144 10.73 -5.57 1.16
N LYS A 145 9.98 -5.92 0.11
CA LYS A 145 9.21 -4.95 -0.70
C LYS A 145 8.16 -4.25 0.14
N LYS A 146 7.44 -4.95 1.03
CA LYS A 146 6.49 -4.35 1.97
C LYS A 146 7.18 -3.34 2.89
N ARG A 147 8.34 -3.70 3.44
CA ARG A 147 9.14 -2.81 4.28
C ARG A 147 9.57 -1.55 3.52
N GLN A 148 10.06 -1.71 2.29
CA GLN A 148 10.47 -0.59 1.43
C GLN A 148 9.29 0.33 1.10
N TYR A 149 8.14 -0.23 0.74
CA TYR A 149 6.93 0.52 0.46
C TYR A 149 6.47 1.34 1.67
N LEU A 150 6.38 0.72 2.85
CA LEU A 150 6.00 1.42 4.07
C LEU A 150 6.96 2.56 4.41
N LEU A 151 8.27 2.35 4.23
CA LEU A 151 9.26 3.40 4.44
C LEU A 151 9.10 4.57 3.44
N ALA A 152 8.87 4.25 2.17
CA ALA A 152 8.64 5.26 1.13
C ALA A 152 7.37 6.07 1.42
N GLU A 153 6.31 5.41 1.85
CA GLU A 153 5.04 6.05 2.20
C GLU A 153 5.19 6.98 3.42
N LYS A 154 5.94 6.56 4.45
CA LYS A 154 6.25 7.42 5.60
C LYS A 154 7.06 8.65 5.17
N LYS A 155 8.05 8.49 4.28
CA LYS A 155 8.82 9.62 3.74
C LYS A 155 7.93 10.57 2.94
N ARG A 156 7.03 10.05 2.10
CA ARG A 156 6.06 10.85 1.35
C ARG A 156 5.22 11.72 2.29
N LEU A 157 4.61 11.12 3.31
CA LEU A 157 3.78 11.83 4.28
C LEU A 157 4.54 12.91 5.05
N VAL A 158 5.79 12.64 5.45
CA VAL A 158 6.64 13.64 6.13
C VAL A 158 6.96 14.80 5.20
N ASN A 159 7.28 14.53 3.93
CA ASN A 159 7.54 15.58 2.95
C ASN A 159 6.29 16.43 2.68
N GLU A 160 5.11 15.80 2.54
CA GLU A 160 3.84 16.52 2.37
C GLU A 160 3.53 17.42 3.58
N LEU A 161 3.81 16.95 4.80
CA LEU A 161 3.68 17.77 6.01
C LEU A 161 4.67 18.93 6.01
N LEU A 162 5.91 18.71 5.58
CA LEU A 162 6.91 19.75 5.47
C LEU A 162 6.48 20.82 4.45
N ASP A 163 5.97 20.41 3.29
CA ASP A 163 5.45 21.32 2.27
C ASP A 163 4.30 22.17 2.81
N LEU A 164 3.40 21.57 3.61
CA LEU A 164 2.32 22.29 4.28
C LEU A 164 2.87 23.29 5.33
N GLN A 165 3.89 22.91 6.10
CA GLN A 165 4.56 23.81 7.04
C GLN A 165 5.24 24.98 6.31
N VAL A 166 5.90 24.73 5.18
CA VAL A 166 6.49 25.78 4.36
C VAL A 166 5.40 26.72 3.83
N ALA A 167 4.31 26.18 3.28
CA ALA A 167 3.21 26.99 2.74
C ALA A 167 2.55 27.86 3.82
N THR A 168 2.40 27.35 5.04
CA THR A 168 1.80 28.09 6.16
C THR A 168 2.73 29.14 6.77
N LEU A 169 4.05 28.88 6.81
CA LEU A 169 5.04 29.82 7.35
C LEU A 169 5.47 30.89 6.35
N THR A 170 5.32 30.65 5.04
CA THR A 170 5.74 31.59 3.99
C THR A 170 5.10 32.98 4.14
N PRO A 171 3.76 33.12 4.32
CA PRO A 171 3.14 34.43 4.53
C PRO A 171 3.60 35.14 5.81
N VAL A 172 3.91 34.38 6.87
CA VAL A 172 4.44 34.95 8.12
C VAL A 172 5.84 35.50 7.89
N ALA A 173 6.68 34.78 7.17
CA ALA A 173 8.02 35.25 6.81
C ALA A 173 7.95 36.53 5.96
N GLU A 174 7.04 36.60 4.99
CA GLU A 174 6.79 37.80 4.19
C GLU A 174 6.29 38.97 5.04
N ALA A 175 5.34 38.72 5.95
CA ALA A 175 4.79 39.73 6.86
C ALA A 175 5.86 40.30 7.81
N VAL A 176 6.76 39.46 8.34
CA VAL A 176 7.91 39.91 9.15
C VAL A 176 8.85 40.79 8.32
N GLY A 177 9.10 40.42 7.06
CA GLY A 177 9.88 41.23 6.13
C GLY A 177 9.25 42.61 5.91
N GLN A 178 7.93 42.67 5.72
CA GLN A 178 7.22 43.94 5.55
C GLN A 178 7.21 44.77 6.85
N PHE A 179 6.90 44.15 7.99
CA PHE A 179 6.94 44.79 9.30
C PHE A 179 8.31 45.41 9.60
N THR A 180 9.40 44.73 9.24
CA THR A 180 10.76 45.25 9.41
C THR A 180 11.00 46.51 8.56
N LYS A 181 10.49 46.56 7.33
CA LYS A 181 10.58 47.75 6.46
C LYS A 181 9.77 48.90 7.03
N ASP A 182 8.53 48.63 7.46
CA ASP A 182 7.63 49.62 8.03
C ASP A 182 8.21 50.19 9.33
N TYR A 183 8.77 49.34 10.20
CA TYR A 183 9.45 49.75 11.42
C TYR A 183 10.66 50.65 11.13
N LYS A 184 11.49 50.30 10.14
CA LYS A 184 12.62 51.15 9.73
C LYS A 184 12.14 52.51 9.22
N SER A 185 11.12 52.54 8.36
CA SER A 185 10.55 53.78 7.85
C SER A 185 9.97 54.65 8.97
N PHE A 186 9.26 54.04 9.93
CA PHE A 186 8.73 54.72 11.10
C PHE A 186 9.85 55.28 11.98
N ALA A 187 10.89 54.49 12.28
CA ALA A 187 12.03 54.93 13.06
C ALA A 187 12.73 56.13 12.39
N THR A 188 12.92 56.11 11.07
CA THR A 188 13.47 57.25 10.33
C THR A 188 12.56 58.48 10.41
N ALA A 189 11.24 58.32 10.29
CA ALA A 189 10.30 59.45 10.39
C ALA A 189 10.27 60.06 11.80
N VAL A 190 10.38 59.24 12.84
CA VAL A 190 10.52 59.72 14.23
C VAL A 190 11.83 60.44 14.42
N ASP A 191 12.92 59.93 13.85
CA ASP A 191 14.24 60.56 13.93
C ASP A 191 14.27 61.92 13.20
N THR A 192 13.75 61.99 11.97
CA THR A 192 13.66 63.27 11.23
C THR A 192 12.79 64.28 11.96
N THR A 193 11.62 63.88 12.49
CA THR A 193 10.77 64.80 13.26
C THR A 193 11.41 65.25 14.58
N ARG A 194 12.21 64.41 15.24
CA ARG A 194 13.01 64.80 16.40
C ARG A 194 14.04 65.87 16.04
N HIS A 195 14.65 65.79 14.86
CA HIS A 195 15.66 66.74 14.38
C HIS A 195 15.07 68.03 13.81
N GLU A 196 13.84 67.99 13.30
CA GLU A 196 13.11 69.18 12.80
C GLU A 196 12.34 69.92 13.88
N LEU A 197 11.98 69.27 15.00
CA LEU A 197 11.34 69.94 16.13
C LEU A 197 12.34 70.91 16.78
N PRO A 198 12.10 72.23 16.71
CA PRO A 198 12.95 73.16 17.41
C PRO A 198 12.79 72.89 18.91
N VAL A 199 13.88 72.52 19.57
CA VAL A 199 13.96 72.40 21.04
C VAL A 199 13.92 73.81 21.63
N LYS A 200 12.81 74.53 21.41
CA LYS A 200 12.52 75.79 22.09
C LYS A 200 12.13 75.40 23.50
N ASN A 201 12.99 75.76 24.45
CA ASN A 201 12.65 75.73 25.87
C ASN A 201 11.46 76.68 26.07
N PHE A 202 10.25 76.13 26.03
CA PHE A 202 9.05 76.91 26.34
C PHE A 202 9.08 77.23 27.83
N TYR A 203 9.23 78.53 28.15
CA TYR A 203 8.94 79.02 29.48
C TYR A 203 7.43 78.94 29.67
N ILE A 204 6.99 77.92 30.41
CA ILE A 204 5.58 77.75 30.80
C ILE A 204 5.34 78.75 31.94
N ASP A 205 4.61 79.83 31.64
CA ASP A 205 4.14 80.76 32.66
C ASP A 205 2.79 80.24 33.22
N GLY A 206 2.76 79.91 34.51
CA GLY A 206 1.61 79.31 35.21
C GLY A 206 1.85 77.91 35.83
N ASP A 207 0.90 77.41 36.65
CA ASP A 207 1.01 76.09 37.31
C ASP A 207 1.04 74.96 36.27
N ARG A 208 2.21 74.33 36.16
CA ARG A 208 2.48 73.24 35.21
C ARG A 208 1.48 72.08 35.32
N ARG A 209 0.89 71.87 36.50
CA ARG A 209 -0.05 70.77 36.73
C ARG A 209 -1.39 70.97 36.02
N GLU A 210 -1.94 72.19 36.03
CA GLU A 210 -3.20 72.48 35.34
C GLU A 210 -3.03 72.45 33.82
N PHE A 211 -1.90 72.96 33.31
CA PHE A 211 -1.59 72.90 31.89
C PHE A 211 -1.44 71.46 31.39
N LEU A 212 -0.65 70.63 32.10
CA LEU A 212 -0.51 69.22 31.77
C LEU A 212 -1.87 68.50 31.90
N GLY A 213 -2.63 68.74 32.96
CA GLY A 213 -3.98 68.18 33.15
C GLY A 213 -4.91 68.45 31.96
N ASN A 214 -4.99 69.71 31.53
CA ASN A 214 -5.81 70.10 30.37
C ASN A 214 -5.31 69.49 29.06
N PHE A 215 -3.98 69.39 28.88
CA PHE A 215 -3.39 68.75 27.70
C PHE A 215 -3.69 67.25 27.65
N TYR A 216 -3.54 66.54 28.77
CA TYR A 216 -3.86 65.12 28.90
C TYR A 216 -5.35 64.84 28.61
N VAL A 217 -6.26 65.65 29.16
CA VAL A 217 -7.70 65.53 28.87
C VAL A 217 -7.99 65.67 27.37
N LYS A 218 -7.36 66.66 26.71
CA LYS A 218 -7.55 66.90 25.28
C LYS A 218 -6.97 65.77 24.44
N LEU A 219 -5.78 65.27 24.77
CA LEU A 219 -5.14 64.14 24.10
C LEU A 219 -5.98 62.86 24.22
N ILE A 220 -6.41 62.51 25.44
CA ILE A 220 -7.26 61.34 25.71
C ILE A 220 -8.57 61.44 24.93
N SER A 221 -9.21 62.61 24.92
CA SER A 221 -10.45 62.83 24.14
C SER A 221 -10.26 62.63 22.64
N THR A 222 -9.08 62.96 22.11
CA THR A 222 -8.75 62.83 20.69
C THR A 222 -8.45 61.38 20.33
N ILE A 223 -7.69 60.67 21.18
CA ILE A 223 -7.42 59.24 21.02
C ILE A 223 -8.73 58.44 21.06
N LEU A 224 -9.62 58.71 22.02
CA LEU A 224 -10.94 58.07 22.09
C LEU A 224 -11.77 58.30 20.82
N LYS A 225 -11.81 59.52 20.28
CA LYS A 225 -12.50 59.84 19.01
C LYS A 225 -11.90 59.12 17.80
N THR A 226 -10.59 58.87 17.80
CA THR A 226 -9.94 58.09 16.73
C THR A 226 -10.14 56.59 16.88
N GLN A 227 -10.28 56.07 18.10
CA GLN A 227 -10.57 54.66 18.36
C GLN A 227 -12.04 54.30 18.06
N THR A 228 -13.00 55.21 18.29
CA THR A 228 -14.41 54.97 17.93
C THR A 228 -14.65 54.92 16.43
N LYS A 229 -13.84 55.62 15.61
CA LYS A 229 -13.89 55.52 14.14
C LYS A 229 -13.24 54.25 13.57
N LYS A 230 -12.40 53.54 14.33
CA LYS A 230 -11.70 52.32 13.88
C LYS A 230 -12.37 51.00 14.30
N LYS A 231 -13.47 51.05 15.06
CA LYS A 231 -14.15 49.85 15.61
C LYS A 231 -15.08 49.11 14.63
N THR A 232 -15.13 49.47 13.35
CA THR A 232 -15.93 48.76 12.33
C THR A 232 -15.13 47.75 11.50
N GLN A 233 -13.84 47.55 11.79
CA GLN A 233 -12.98 46.68 10.99
C GLN A 233 -11.98 45.93 11.87
N ASN A 234 -12.46 45.10 12.81
CA ASN A 234 -11.66 44.05 13.44
C ASN A 234 -12.62 42.95 13.91
N CYS A 235 -13.09 42.14 12.96
CA CYS A 235 -13.65 40.83 13.23
C CYS A 235 -12.62 39.80 12.74
N THR A 236 -11.68 39.43 13.60
CA THR A 236 -10.72 38.34 13.38
C THR A 236 -10.64 37.39 14.57
N ASP A 237 -11.45 37.63 15.61
CA ASP A 237 -11.45 36.84 16.84
C ASP A 237 -12.21 35.51 16.67
N ALA A 238 -13.25 35.49 15.82
CA ALA A 238 -14.06 34.29 15.58
C ALA A 238 -13.28 33.18 14.85
N ASP A 239 -12.48 33.54 13.85
CA ASP A 239 -11.66 32.59 13.08
C ASP A 239 -10.51 32.02 13.93
N SER A 240 -9.94 32.84 14.80
CA SER A 240 -8.89 32.43 15.74
C SER A 240 -9.43 31.40 16.75
N ILE A 241 -10.61 31.66 17.34
CA ILE A 241 -11.26 30.74 18.28
C ILE A 241 -11.66 29.42 17.59
N LYS A 242 -12.08 29.48 16.33
CA LYS A 242 -12.41 28.29 15.52
C LYS A 242 -11.16 27.44 15.25
N ALA A 243 -10.05 28.05 14.85
CA ALA A 243 -8.78 27.37 14.63
C ALA A 243 -8.26 26.66 15.89
N PHE A 244 -8.38 27.30 17.07
CA PHE A 244 -8.01 26.67 18.34
C PHE A 244 -8.88 25.46 18.70
N LYS A 245 -10.18 25.50 18.40
CA LYS A 245 -11.07 24.34 18.59
C LYS A 245 -10.69 23.18 17.66
N GLU A 246 -10.45 23.47 16.39
CA GLU A 246 -10.03 22.45 15.40
C GLU A 246 -8.68 21.82 15.79
N GLN A 247 -7.73 22.62 16.28
CA GLN A 247 -6.45 22.13 16.78
C GLN A 247 -6.60 21.20 18.00
N LEU A 248 -7.50 21.52 18.94
CA LEU A 248 -7.79 20.67 20.09
C LEU A 248 -8.43 19.34 19.69
N GLU A 249 -9.36 19.35 18.74
CA GLU A 249 -9.96 18.11 18.23
C GLU A 249 -8.95 17.24 17.48
N LEU A 250 -8.10 17.83 16.63
CA LEU A 250 -7.03 17.11 15.95
C LEU A 250 -6.03 16.51 16.94
N SER A 251 -5.67 17.23 18.00
CA SER A 251 -4.80 16.71 19.07
C SER A 251 -5.42 15.49 19.76
N SER A 252 -6.72 15.55 20.09
CA SER A 252 -7.45 14.44 20.70
C SER A 252 -7.46 13.20 19.79
N LEU A 253 -7.73 13.40 18.49
CA LEU A 253 -7.75 12.33 17.50
C LEU A 253 -6.37 11.67 17.35
N VAL A 254 -5.30 12.47 17.27
CA VAL A 254 -3.92 11.97 17.18
C VAL A 254 -3.52 11.19 18.43
N CYS A 255 -3.91 11.66 19.62
CA CYS A 255 -3.71 10.92 20.87
C CYS A 255 -4.39 9.55 20.83
N ARG A 256 -5.64 9.49 20.36
CA ARG A 256 -6.39 8.24 20.26
C ARG A 256 -5.76 7.28 19.25
N GLN A 257 -5.35 7.80 18.08
CA GLN A 257 -4.68 7.00 17.05
C GLN A 257 -3.34 6.46 17.54
N ARG A 258 -2.58 7.25 18.32
CA ARG A 258 -1.32 6.80 18.93
C ARG A 258 -1.56 5.63 19.88
N ILE A 259 -2.62 5.66 20.68
CA ILE A 259 -2.97 4.54 21.58
C ILE A 259 -3.31 3.29 20.77
N TYR A 260 -4.12 3.41 19.71
CA TYR A 260 -4.45 2.24 18.87
C TYR A 260 -3.24 1.64 18.17
N VAL A 261 -2.32 2.48 17.67
CA VAL A 261 -1.07 2.00 17.06
C VAL A 261 -0.21 1.30 18.12
N GLN A 262 -0.10 1.88 19.31
CA GLN A 262 0.66 1.29 20.43
C GLN A 262 0.08 -0.07 20.83
N GLN A 263 -1.23 -0.16 20.99
CA GLN A 263 -1.92 -1.41 21.30
C GLN A 263 -1.67 -2.46 20.22
N SER A 264 -1.78 -2.10 18.94
CA SER A 264 -1.50 -3.02 17.83
C SER A 264 -0.05 -3.51 17.83
N THR A 265 0.91 -2.65 18.18
CA THR A 265 2.32 -3.06 18.27
C THR A 265 2.58 -3.98 19.46
N GLU A 266 1.90 -3.76 20.59
CA GLU A 266 2.00 -4.62 21.77
C GLU A 266 1.36 -6.00 21.53
N GLU A 267 0.19 -6.04 20.89
CA GLU A 267 -0.49 -7.28 20.49
C GLU A 267 0.35 -8.09 19.51
N GLU A 268 1.01 -7.44 18.54
CA GLU A 268 1.93 -8.10 17.61
C GLU A 268 3.17 -8.65 18.32
N GLN A 269 3.75 -7.92 19.28
CA GLN A 269 4.89 -8.40 20.06
C GLN A 269 4.52 -9.58 20.97
N LEU A 270 3.36 -9.54 21.61
CA LEU A 270 2.87 -10.65 22.43
C LEU A 270 2.59 -11.89 21.57
N GLY A 271 1.98 -11.69 20.40
CA GLY A 271 1.75 -12.75 19.41
C GLY A 271 3.05 -13.37 18.89
N SER A 272 4.04 -12.53 18.56
CA SER A 272 5.36 -12.94 18.09
C SER A 272 6.18 -13.65 19.17
N SER A 273 6.12 -13.17 20.42
CA SER A 273 6.80 -13.81 21.55
C SER A 273 6.19 -15.17 21.85
N ARG A 274 4.85 -15.26 21.84
CA ARG A 274 4.14 -16.52 22.05
C ARG A 274 4.37 -17.52 20.92
N SER A 275 4.43 -17.07 19.66
CA SER A 275 4.76 -17.96 18.55
C SER A 275 6.22 -18.45 18.66
N ARG A 276 7.16 -17.59 19.05
CA ARG A 276 8.55 -18.01 19.30
C ARG A 276 8.66 -19.03 20.44
N GLU A 277 7.90 -18.89 21.53
CA GLU A 277 7.88 -19.89 22.61
C GLU A 277 7.28 -21.24 22.18
N LEU A 278 6.27 -21.24 21.31
CA LEU A 278 5.61 -22.46 20.85
C LEU A 278 6.41 -23.21 19.76
N TYR A 279 7.11 -22.48 18.89
CA TYR A 279 7.74 -23.05 17.69
C TYR A 279 9.29 -23.05 17.72
N CYS A 280 9.93 -22.41 18.71
CA CYS A 280 11.37 -22.51 18.94
C CYS A 280 11.64 -23.00 20.38
N PRO A 281 11.69 -24.31 20.63
CA PRO A 281 12.12 -24.84 21.92
C PRO A 281 13.56 -24.42 22.17
N LYS A 282 13.83 -23.88 23.37
CA LYS A 282 15.19 -23.57 23.80
C LYS A 282 15.95 -24.89 23.96
N HIS A 283 16.93 -25.13 23.08
CA HIS A 283 17.97 -26.14 23.26
C HIS A 283 19.15 -25.56 24.04
#